data_AF-A0A3B1DZQ6-F1
#
_entry.id   AF-A0A3B1DZQ6-F1
#
_cell.length_a   1.000
_cell.length_b   1.000
_cell.length_c   1.000
_cell.angle_alpha   90.00
_cell.angle_beta   90.00
_cell.angle_gamma   90.00
#
_symmetry.space_group_name_H-M   'P 1'
#
loop_
_entity.id
_entity.type
_entity.pdbx_description
1 polymer ?
#
loop_
_entity_poly.entity_id
_entity_poly.type
_entity_poly.pdbx_seq_one_letter_code
_entity_poly.pdbx_strand_id
1 'polypeptide(L)'
;MRLLQVCVAVVVVCAVAVCAQPEEEAPPPTSGSPVSPSPVSDPAAPSDSSPAAGSMEVAAHLWAVIGRYRFAATADRVRVTLVQPSGRSDMLSFVVRCVPGAAGLVRLELGELIVVARQGEMRAVHAKDPTTFVELRASAESTGPAGVVRELLPPLALPQLSLAFDPAEVDWCPLVTGLRWESAERLLIEGHDGVRLRGRTDIGEARLDLAGGRVRRFEADLDTEGTRLIIECEPFDPGDPAEWVLEVEGRRMVDRLEALRPLGARVRVGERLPRIEMLTVDTQEELVLGGDPDAGLAGKSRLHAVLLLRDDAPAAETEAIVASVLAGMTECRRELLRGRIDGRYAKRVRLVDLVGVIQAETSGGILDRLNTQAEAWHRAAGSVLPAESVSPVLAWQADGSRLLDRLSPGARAVLVMHDDRGTIRAVLPMEAETSSEAVRDALVAGVPGIQE
;
A
#
# COMPACT_ATOMS: atom_id res chain seq x y z
N MET A 1 -12.42 -0.85 0.26
CA MET A 1 -13.48 -1.26 1.23
C MET A 1 -12.98 -2.30 2.22
N ARG A 2 -12.25 -3.35 1.79
CA ARG A 2 -11.60 -4.32 2.68
C ARG A 2 -10.52 -3.71 3.61
N LEU A 3 -9.80 -2.67 3.23
CA LEU A 3 -8.76 -2.07 4.11
C LEU A 3 -9.34 -1.27 5.28
N LEU A 4 -10.40 -0.46 5.05
CA LEU A 4 -11.10 0.22 6.16
C LEU A 4 -11.92 -0.79 6.99
N GLN A 5 -12.47 -1.82 6.34
CA GLN A 5 -13.02 -2.97 7.06
C GLN A 5 -11.94 -3.82 7.73
N VAL A 6 -10.64 -3.73 7.42
CA VAL A 6 -9.57 -4.44 8.13
C VAL A 6 -9.04 -3.57 9.26
N CYS A 7 -8.92 -2.25 9.10
CA CYS A 7 -8.62 -1.37 10.25
C CYS A 7 -9.79 -1.31 11.23
N VAL A 8 -11.03 -1.34 10.74
CA VAL A 8 -12.24 -1.43 11.57
C VAL A 8 -12.50 -2.88 12.00
N ALA A 9 -12.23 -3.95 11.22
CA ALA A 9 -12.39 -5.32 11.72
C ALA A 9 -11.28 -5.73 12.68
N VAL A 10 -10.05 -5.26 12.51
CA VAL A 10 -9.00 -5.52 13.50
C VAL A 10 -9.34 -4.84 14.84
N VAL A 11 -10.10 -3.74 14.81
CA VAL A 11 -10.54 -3.03 16.02
C VAL A 11 -11.97 -3.40 16.48
N VAL A 12 -12.83 -3.97 15.63
CA VAL A 12 -14.25 -4.30 15.91
C VAL A 12 -14.53 -5.81 15.90
N VAL A 13 -13.78 -6.65 15.18
CA VAL A 13 -13.94 -8.12 15.21
C VAL A 13 -13.36 -8.72 16.50
N CYS A 14 -12.41 -8.06 17.17
CA CYS A 14 -11.98 -8.46 18.52
C CYS A 14 -13.04 -8.21 19.62
N ALA A 15 -14.13 -7.47 19.34
CA ALA A 15 -15.18 -7.19 20.33
C ALA A 15 -16.51 -7.95 20.10
N VAL A 16 -16.70 -8.66 18.98
CA VAL A 16 -18.02 -9.25 18.64
C VAL A 16 -17.99 -10.75 18.28
N ALA A 17 -16.83 -11.41 18.23
CA ALA A 17 -16.74 -12.83 17.84
C ALA A 17 -16.81 -13.85 19.00
N VAL A 18 -17.56 -13.59 20.08
CA VAL A 18 -17.78 -14.54 21.20
C VAL A 18 -19.17 -15.17 21.23
N CYS A 19 -20.06 -14.90 20.27
CA CYS A 19 -21.37 -15.57 20.23
C CYS A 19 -21.76 -15.99 18.82
N ALA A 20 -21.24 -17.14 18.39
CA ALA A 20 -21.99 -18.21 17.72
C ALA A 20 -21.02 -19.09 16.93
N GLN A 21 -20.83 -20.33 17.37
CA GLN A 21 -20.96 -21.56 16.58
C GLN A 21 -20.92 -22.78 17.53
N PRO A 22 -21.57 -23.90 17.16
CA PRO A 22 -22.02 -24.94 18.08
C PRO A 22 -20.93 -25.96 18.40
N GLU A 23 -21.13 -26.63 19.54
CA GLU A 23 -20.35 -27.76 20.05
C GLU A 23 -20.11 -28.81 18.94
N GLU A 24 -18.84 -29.07 18.62
CA GLU A 24 -18.43 -30.27 17.88
C GLU A 24 -17.64 -31.18 18.84
N GLU A 25 -18.20 -32.38 19.01
CA GLU A 25 -17.87 -33.41 19.98
C GLU A 25 -16.51 -34.07 19.66
N ALA A 26 -15.55 -33.99 20.58
CA ALA A 26 -14.23 -34.59 20.43
C ALA A 26 -14.23 -36.10 20.76
N PRO A 27 -13.55 -36.96 19.97
CA PRO A 27 -13.34 -38.37 20.32
C PRO A 27 -12.15 -38.57 21.29
N PRO A 28 -12.09 -39.70 22.02
CA PRO A 28 -11.22 -39.88 23.18
C PRO A 28 -9.75 -40.21 22.82
N PRO A 29 -8.80 -40.02 23.77
CA PRO A 29 -7.37 -40.17 23.50
C PRO A 29 -6.93 -41.65 23.47
N THR A 30 -6.17 -42.00 22.44
CA THR A 30 -5.35 -43.22 22.42
C THR A 30 -4.01 -42.98 23.11
N SER A 31 -3.80 -43.75 24.17
CA SER A 31 -2.57 -43.92 24.93
C SER A 31 -1.41 -44.48 24.08
N GLY A 32 -0.27 -43.81 24.13
CA GLY A 32 1.00 -44.31 23.60
C GLY A 32 2.20 -43.54 24.17
N SER A 33 2.75 -44.00 25.29
CA SER A 33 4.20 -43.89 25.58
C SER A 33 4.93 -44.93 24.72
N PRO A 34 6.25 -44.83 24.40
CA PRO A 34 7.30 -44.19 25.19
C PRO A 34 8.43 -43.52 24.37
N VAL A 35 9.41 -42.96 25.09
CA VAL A 35 10.87 -43.15 24.95
C VAL A 35 11.57 -41.87 25.41
N SER A 36 12.24 -41.98 26.55
CA SER A 36 13.20 -41.00 27.06
C SER A 36 14.51 -41.06 26.26
N PRO A 37 15.03 -39.92 25.80
CA PRO A 37 16.46 -39.74 25.63
C PRO A 37 17.04 -38.92 26.79
N SER A 38 18.16 -39.42 27.31
CA SER A 38 19.04 -38.79 28.29
C SER A 38 19.50 -37.38 27.87
N PRO A 39 19.82 -36.50 28.83
CA PRO A 39 20.16 -35.11 28.57
C PRO A 39 21.51 -34.99 27.87
N VAL A 40 21.52 -34.33 26.71
CA VAL A 40 22.75 -33.77 26.13
C VAL A 40 23.04 -32.49 26.90
N SER A 41 24.18 -32.47 27.60
CA SER A 41 24.70 -31.29 28.28
C SER A 41 25.03 -30.22 27.24
N ASP A 42 24.17 -29.22 27.11
CA ASP A 42 24.51 -27.97 26.44
C ASP A 42 25.62 -27.25 27.23
N PRO A 43 26.62 -26.66 26.54
CA PRO A 43 27.60 -25.81 27.19
C PRO A 43 26.86 -24.60 27.77
N ALA A 44 27.01 -24.40 29.08
CA ALA A 44 26.47 -23.27 29.82
C ALA A 44 26.71 -21.96 29.06
N ALA A 45 25.62 -21.38 28.54
CA ALA A 45 25.62 -19.98 28.16
C ALA A 45 26.09 -19.17 29.37
N PRO A 46 27.00 -18.19 29.20
CA PRO A 46 27.35 -17.31 30.29
C PRO A 46 26.07 -16.62 30.75
N SER A 47 25.60 -16.99 31.94
CA SER A 47 24.62 -16.23 32.69
C SER A 47 25.26 -14.90 33.09
N ASP A 48 25.35 -14.00 32.11
CA ASP A 48 25.53 -12.57 32.31
C ASP A 48 24.30 -12.07 33.03
N SER A 49 24.33 -12.25 34.34
CA SER A 49 23.46 -11.58 35.30
C SER A 49 23.86 -10.11 35.31
N SER A 50 23.60 -9.41 34.21
CA SER A 50 23.57 -7.96 34.21
C SER A 50 22.61 -7.53 35.32
N PRO A 51 23.05 -6.67 36.26
CA PRO A 51 22.21 -6.23 37.36
C PRO A 51 20.92 -5.66 36.78
N ALA A 52 19.77 -6.11 37.28
CA ALA A 52 18.48 -5.58 36.89
C ALA A 52 18.54 -4.05 36.99
N ALA A 53 18.40 -3.37 35.85
CA ALA A 53 18.44 -1.93 35.77
C ALA A 53 17.44 -1.34 36.77
N GLY A 54 17.91 -0.43 37.63
CA GLY A 54 17.05 0.24 38.60
C GLY A 54 15.99 1.10 37.90
N SER A 55 14.88 1.38 38.59
CA SER A 55 13.76 2.22 38.10
C SER A 55 14.21 3.55 37.44
N MET A 56 15.31 4.13 37.89
CA MET A 56 15.90 5.34 37.28
C MET A 56 16.42 5.13 35.85
N GLU A 57 16.98 3.98 35.52
CA GLU A 57 17.51 3.69 34.19
C GLU A 57 16.37 3.52 33.18
N VAL A 58 15.31 2.78 33.55
CA VAL A 58 14.06 2.70 32.78
C VAL A 58 13.54 4.11 32.48
N ALA A 59 13.41 4.95 33.53
CA ALA A 59 12.92 6.31 33.38
C ALA A 59 13.80 7.15 32.43
N ALA A 60 15.13 7.06 32.52
CA ALA A 60 16.05 7.79 31.66
C ALA A 60 15.87 7.42 30.18
N HIS A 61 15.72 6.14 29.86
CA HIS A 61 15.50 5.69 28.48
C HIS A 61 14.13 6.11 27.94
N LEU A 62 13.08 6.00 28.75
CA LEU A 62 11.76 6.49 28.39
C LEU A 62 11.78 8.00 28.10
N TRP A 63 12.41 8.79 28.96
CA TRP A 63 12.54 10.23 28.77
C TRP A 63 13.35 10.61 27.52
N ALA A 64 14.39 9.85 27.17
CA ALA A 64 15.15 10.08 25.94
C ALA A 64 14.28 9.90 24.69
N VAL A 65 13.44 8.85 24.66
CA VAL A 65 12.50 8.60 23.56
C VAL A 65 11.42 9.67 23.53
N ILE A 66 10.82 10.01 24.67
CA ILE A 66 9.83 11.09 24.79
C ILE A 66 10.41 12.40 24.24
N GLY A 67 11.64 12.75 24.63
CA GLY A 67 12.32 13.95 24.13
C GLY A 67 12.44 13.95 22.60
N ARG A 68 12.77 12.80 21.99
CA ARG A 68 12.90 12.70 20.53
C ARG A 68 11.59 12.99 19.80
N TYR A 69 10.46 12.46 20.29
CA TYR A 69 9.16 12.67 19.67
C TYR A 69 8.55 14.04 19.98
N ARG A 70 8.85 14.64 21.14
CA ARG A 70 8.30 15.95 21.55
C ARG A 70 9.01 17.16 20.96
N PHE A 71 10.27 17.01 20.53
CA PHE A 71 11.10 18.17 20.15
C PHE A 71 11.59 18.14 18.69
N ALA A 72 11.28 17.09 17.93
CA ALA A 72 11.67 16.99 16.52
C ALA A 72 10.55 16.40 15.67
N ALA A 73 10.53 16.76 14.40
CA ALA A 73 9.72 16.06 13.41
C ALA A 73 10.16 14.58 13.34
N THR A 74 9.20 13.68 13.29
CA THR A 74 9.43 12.24 13.25
C THR A 74 8.62 11.60 12.14
N ALA A 75 9.19 10.60 11.49
CA ALA A 75 8.48 9.77 10.54
C ALA A 75 8.90 8.31 10.73
N ASP A 76 7.91 7.42 10.84
CA ASP A 76 8.10 6.00 11.04
C ASP A 76 7.17 5.23 10.09
N ARG A 77 7.70 4.18 9.44
CA ARG A 77 6.87 3.15 8.81
C ARG A 77 6.50 2.14 9.88
N VAL A 78 5.21 1.99 10.13
CA VAL A 78 4.69 1.16 11.20
C VAL A 78 4.06 -0.08 10.60
N ARG A 79 4.53 -1.24 11.05
CA ARG A 79 3.91 -2.53 10.78
C ARG A 79 3.25 -3.04 12.05
N VAL A 80 1.96 -3.34 11.97
CA VAL A 80 1.18 -3.93 13.05
C VAL A 80 0.86 -5.36 12.67
N THR A 81 1.23 -6.29 13.53
CA THR A 81 0.95 -7.72 13.39
C THR A 81 0.16 -8.18 14.59
N LEU A 82 -0.99 -8.81 14.33
CA LEU A 82 -1.75 -9.53 15.34
C LEU A 82 -1.53 -11.02 15.16
N VAL A 83 -1.07 -11.69 16.21
CA VAL A 83 -0.88 -13.13 16.25
C VAL A 83 -2.00 -13.72 17.09
N GLN A 84 -2.85 -14.53 16.47
CA GLN A 84 -3.96 -15.22 17.14
C GLN A 84 -3.45 -16.44 17.93
N PRO A 85 -4.23 -16.95 18.90
CA PRO A 85 -3.88 -18.18 19.64
C PRO A 85 -3.64 -19.39 18.73
N SER A 86 -4.29 -19.42 17.56
CA SER A 86 -4.11 -20.44 16.52
C SER A 86 -2.76 -20.39 15.81
N GLY A 87 -1.97 -19.34 16.02
CA GLY A 87 -0.74 -19.03 15.28
C GLY A 87 -0.98 -18.31 13.95
N ARG A 88 -2.23 -18.10 13.53
CA ARG A 88 -2.54 -17.24 12.38
C ARG A 88 -2.12 -15.81 12.67
N SER A 89 -1.54 -15.12 11.69
CA SER A 89 -1.21 -13.71 11.82
C SER A 89 -1.88 -12.86 10.74
N ASP A 90 -2.35 -11.69 11.15
CA ASP A 90 -2.88 -10.64 10.29
C ASP A 90 -1.95 -9.43 10.40
N MET A 91 -1.58 -8.83 9.25
CA MET A 91 -0.56 -7.77 9.18
C MET A 91 -1.08 -6.54 8.44
N LEU A 92 -0.78 -5.36 8.98
CA LEU A 92 -1.04 -4.07 8.37
C LEU A 92 0.24 -3.24 8.37
N SER A 93 0.45 -2.45 7.32
CA SER A 93 1.56 -1.49 7.24
C SER A 93 1.03 -0.12 6.87
N PHE A 94 1.57 0.93 7.48
CA PHE A 94 1.24 2.31 7.19
C PHE A 94 2.37 3.24 7.60
N VAL A 95 2.26 4.52 7.25
CA VAL A 95 3.25 5.53 7.61
C VAL A 95 2.64 6.54 8.56
N VAL A 96 3.39 6.91 9.60
CA VAL A 96 3.07 8.02 10.51
C VAL A 96 4.14 9.08 10.42
N ARG A 97 3.73 10.34 10.27
CA ARG A 97 4.59 11.51 10.43
C ARG A 97 4.01 12.44 11.48
N CYS A 98 4.85 12.95 12.37
CA CYS A 98 4.47 13.85 13.44
C CYS A 98 5.37 15.08 13.44
N VAL A 99 4.78 16.27 13.51
CA VAL A 99 5.43 17.49 13.98
C VAL A 99 4.85 17.78 15.36
N PRO A 100 5.65 17.73 16.43
CA PRO A 100 5.14 17.95 17.78
C PRO A 100 4.77 19.43 18.02
N GLY A 101 4.07 19.68 19.13
CA GLY A 101 3.64 21.00 19.55
C GLY A 101 2.13 21.23 19.39
N ALA A 102 1.62 22.34 19.96
CA ALA A 102 0.19 22.64 19.99
C ALA A 102 -0.41 22.85 18.60
N ALA A 103 0.30 23.58 17.73
CA ALA A 103 -0.04 23.72 16.30
C ALA A 103 0.58 22.61 15.44
N GLY A 104 0.95 21.49 16.07
CA GLY A 104 1.63 20.39 15.41
C GLY A 104 0.78 19.71 14.35
N LEU A 105 1.36 18.69 13.75
CA LEU A 105 0.83 18.03 12.56
C LEU A 105 0.96 16.53 12.71
N VAL A 106 -0.10 15.80 12.46
CA VAL A 106 -0.05 14.35 12.26
C VAL A 106 -0.44 14.06 10.82
N ARG A 107 0.36 13.26 10.12
CA ARG A 107 0.01 12.69 8.83
C ARG A 107 0.07 11.17 8.91
N LEU A 108 -1.04 10.52 8.58
CA LEU A 108 -1.16 9.06 8.52
C LEU A 108 -1.43 8.63 7.06
N GLU A 109 -0.64 7.70 6.55
CA GLU A 109 -0.85 7.09 5.23
C GLU A 109 -1.27 5.63 5.43
N LEU A 110 -2.59 5.43 5.56
CA LEU A 110 -3.24 4.16 5.85
C LEU A 110 -3.59 3.44 4.53
N GLY A 111 -2.56 3.07 3.78
CA GLY A 111 -2.70 2.61 2.40
C GLY A 111 -3.18 3.75 1.49
N GLU A 112 -4.35 3.59 0.88
CA GLU A 112 -4.93 4.60 -0.01
C GLU A 112 -5.61 5.76 0.73
N LEU A 113 -5.81 5.64 2.04
CA LEU A 113 -6.39 6.71 2.84
C LEU A 113 -5.27 7.55 3.44
N ILE A 114 -5.22 8.83 3.10
CA ILE A 114 -4.27 9.78 3.67
C ILE A 114 -5.04 10.71 4.60
N VAL A 115 -4.62 10.75 5.86
CA VAL A 115 -5.22 11.57 6.91
C VAL A 115 -4.19 12.59 7.39
N VAL A 116 -4.63 13.83 7.54
CA VAL A 116 -3.84 14.89 8.17
C VAL A 116 -4.66 15.50 9.30
N ALA A 117 -4.14 15.43 10.53
CA ALA A 117 -4.75 16.02 11.71
C ALA A 117 -3.90 17.18 12.24
N ARG A 118 -4.59 18.24 12.63
CA ARG A 118 -4.07 19.45 13.27
C ARG A 118 -4.89 19.76 14.51
N GLN A 119 -4.62 20.87 15.17
CA GLN A 119 -5.42 21.34 16.29
C GLN A 119 -6.91 21.50 15.90
N GLY A 120 -7.78 20.71 16.51
CA GLY A 120 -9.24 20.76 16.37
C GLY A 120 -9.82 20.23 15.06
N GLU A 121 -8.99 19.87 14.07
CA GLU A 121 -9.46 19.43 12.76
C GLU A 121 -8.66 18.25 12.20
N MET A 122 -9.35 17.40 11.46
CA MET A 122 -8.80 16.32 10.67
C MET A 122 -9.32 16.40 9.25
N ARG A 123 -8.41 16.35 8.28
CA ARG A 123 -8.75 16.19 6.86
C ARG A 123 -8.31 14.83 6.38
N ALA A 124 -9.06 14.25 5.46
CA ALA A 124 -8.63 13.03 4.79
C ALA A 124 -9.01 13.02 3.31
N VAL A 125 -8.20 12.32 2.52
CA VAL A 125 -8.42 12.06 1.10
C VAL A 125 -8.21 10.58 0.80
N HIS A 126 -8.87 10.09 -0.24
CA HIS A 126 -8.52 8.81 -0.84
C HIS A 126 -7.55 9.09 -2.00
N ALA A 127 -6.39 8.46 -2.01
CA ALA A 127 -5.35 8.69 -3.03
C ALA A 127 -5.88 8.44 -4.46
N LYS A 128 -6.74 7.44 -4.63
CA LYS A 128 -7.47 7.13 -5.88
C LYS A 128 -8.76 7.96 -6.13
N ASP A 129 -8.98 9.04 -5.39
CA ASP A 129 -10.05 10.01 -5.66
C ASP A 129 -9.52 11.45 -5.56
N PRO A 130 -9.11 12.07 -6.68
CA PRO A 130 -8.68 13.46 -6.69
C PRO A 130 -9.85 14.44 -6.55
N THR A 131 -11.11 13.99 -6.52
CA THR A 131 -12.28 14.86 -6.58
C THR A 131 -12.96 15.08 -5.24
N THR A 132 -12.63 14.28 -4.21
CA THR A 132 -13.24 14.44 -2.89
C THR A 132 -12.23 14.50 -1.75
N PHE A 133 -12.66 15.13 -0.66
CA PHE A 133 -11.97 15.13 0.63
C PHE A 133 -13.02 15.22 1.75
N VAL A 134 -12.65 14.81 2.95
CA VAL A 134 -13.46 15.02 4.16
C VAL A 134 -12.72 15.99 5.08
N GLU A 135 -13.47 16.86 5.75
CA GLU A 135 -13.00 17.65 6.90
C GLU A 135 -13.90 17.31 8.08
N LEU A 136 -13.29 16.80 9.15
CA LEU A 136 -13.95 16.48 10.40
C LEU A 136 -13.37 17.36 11.50
N ARG A 137 -14.23 17.90 12.36
CA ARG A 137 -13.83 18.73 13.50
C ARG A 137 -14.03 17.94 14.77
N ALA A 138 -13.01 17.96 15.63
CA ALA A 138 -13.11 17.37 16.95
C ALA A 138 -13.84 18.31 17.91
N SER A 139 -14.25 17.77 19.04
CA SER A 139 -14.79 18.54 20.16
C SER A 139 -13.81 19.61 20.65
N ALA A 140 -14.33 20.63 21.33
CA ALA A 140 -13.50 21.71 21.89
C ALA A 140 -12.50 21.21 22.96
N GLU A 141 -12.70 20.01 23.49
CA GLU A 141 -11.82 19.36 24.48
C GLU A 141 -10.58 18.75 23.82
N SER A 142 -10.68 18.37 22.54
CA SER A 142 -9.59 17.82 21.72
C SER A 142 -8.69 18.93 21.17
N THR A 143 -7.81 19.42 22.04
CA THR A 143 -6.99 20.61 21.76
C THR A 143 -5.76 20.37 20.88
N GLY A 144 -5.38 19.12 20.59
CA GLY A 144 -4.17 18.81 19.82
C GLY A 144 -4.36 17.66 18.80
N PRO A 145 -3.42 17.51 17.83
CA PRO A 145 -3.54 16.54 16.74
C PRO A 145 -3.79 15.09 17.19
N ALA A 146 -3.12 14.63 18.25
CA ALA A 146 -3.34 13.28 18.77
C ALA A 146 -4.75 13.10 19.36
N GLY A 147 -5.28 14.09 20.07
CA GLY A 147 -6.65 14.06 20.60
C GLY A 147 -7.68 13.99 19.48
N VAL A 148 -7.50 14.79 18.43
CA VAL A 148 -8.33 14.75 17.21
C VAL A 148 -8.31 13.37 16.57
N VAL A 149 -7.14 12.76 16.41
CA VAL A 149 -7.01 11.40 15.85
C VAL A 149 -7.73 10.37 16.72
N ARG A 150 -7.57 10.42 18.06
CA ARG A 150 -8.24 9.48 18.98
C ARG A 150 -9.75 9.63 19.01
N GLU A 151 -10.26 10.85 18.82
CA GLU A 151 -11.70 11.12 18.80
C GLU A 151 -12.35 10.66 17.49
N LEU A 152 -11.67 10.89 16.36
CA LEU A 152 -12.29 10.74 15.03
C LEU A 152 -11.92 9.44 14.31
N LEU A 153 -10.88 8.74 14.76
CA LEU A 153 -10.48 7.43 14.22
C LEU A 153 -10.63 6.33 15.28
N PRO A 154 -10.80 5.06 14.87
CA PRO A 154 -10.67 3.93 15.77
C PRO A 154 -9.32 3.96 16.51
N PRO A 155 -9.24 3.42 17.74
CA PRO A 155 -7.98 3.34 18.49
C PRO A 155 -6.84 2.78 17.64
N LEU A 156 -5.78 3.57 17.48
CA LEU A 156 -4.58 3.18 16.76
C LEU A 156 -3.48 2.84 17.76
N ALA A 157 -2.88 1.66 17.60
CA ALA A 157 -1.72 1.23 18.38
C ALA A 157 -0.46 2.00 17.91
N LEU A 158 -0.40 3.29 18.25
CA LEU A 158 0.64 4.22 17.80
C LEU A 158 1.24 4.99 18.98
N PRO A 159 2.27 4.44 19.65
CA PRO A 159 2.97 5.15 20.72
C PRO A 159 3.46 6.53 20.28
N GLN A 160 3.80 6.70 18.99
CA GLN A 160 4.29 7.95 18.40
C GLN A 160 3.33 9.12 18.60
N LEU A 161 2.01 8.88 18.56
CA LEU A 161 1.02 9.94 18.72
C LEU A 161 1.05 10.47 20.16
N SER A 162 1.01 9.55 21.12
CA SER A 162 1.07 9.90 22.55
C SER A 162 2.40 10.54 22.90
N LEU A 163 3.50 9.97 22.40
CA LEU A 163 4.86 10.48 22.63
C LEU A 163 5.05 11.90 22.07
N ALA A 164 4.47 12.23 20.92
CA ALA A 164 4.64 13.54 20.29
C ALA A 164 3.75 14.64 20.88
N PHE A 165 2.56 14.30 21.38
CA PHE A 165 1.52 15.30 21.70
C PHE A 165 1.00 15.29 23.14
N ASP A 166 1.09 14.18 23.88
CA ASP A 166 0.56 14.14 25.24
C ASP A 166 1.56 14.79 26.21
N PRO A 167 1.14 15.81 26.99
CA PRO A 167 2.05 16.58 27.83
C PRO A 167 2.45 15.84 29.12
N ALA A 168 1.57 14.99 29.66
CA ALA A 168 1.70 14.44 31.00
C ALA A 168 1.95 12.92 31.02
N GLU A 169 1.07 12.14 30.41
CA GLU A 169 1.12 10.68 30.45
C GLU A 169 1.23 10.13 29.03
N VAL A 170 2.19 9.23 28.82
CA VAL A 170 2.38 8.57 27.52
C VAL A 170 1.57 7.30 27.50
N ASP A 171 0.48 7.32 26.75
CA ASP A 171 -0.24 6.11 26.38
C ASP A 171 0.55 5.36 25.29
N TRP A 172 1.34 4.36 25.68
CA TRP A 172 2.19 3.58 24.76
C TRP A 172 1.37 2.79 23.74
N CYS A 173 0.17 2.36 24.12
CA CYS A 173 -0.74 1.66 23.24
C CYS A 173 -2.16 1.71 23.85
N PRO A 174 -3.11 2.42 23.22
CA PRO A 174 -4.48 2.51 23.73
C PRO A 174 -5.21 1.16 23.87
N LEU A 175 -4.68 0.11 23.25
CA LEU A 175 -5.22 -1.25 23.32
C LEU A 175 -4.69 -2.06 24.52
N VAL A 176 -3.74 -1.52 25.28
CA VAL A 176 -3.05 -2.23 26.37
C VAL A 176 -3.23 -1.46 27.68
N THR A 177 -4.00 -2.04 28.60
CA THR A 177 -4.27 -1.42 29.91
C THR A 177 -3.27 -1.87 30.98
N GLY A 178 -3.09 -1.03 32.00
CA GLY A 178 -2.31 -1.39 33.19
C GLY A 178 -0.80 -1.55 32.94
N LEU A 179 -0.28 -1.06 31.81
CA LEU A 179 1.12 -1.23 31.44
C LEU A 179 2.08 -0.61 32.47
N ARG A 180 2.98 -1.45 33.00
CA ARG A 180 4.04 -1.07 33.94
C ARG A 180 5.36 -1.67 33.51
N TRP A 181 6.38 -0.83 33.33
CA TRP A 181 7.74 -1.26 33.02
C TRP A 181 8.47 -1.71 34.30
N GLU A 182 9.05 -2.90 34.28
CA GLU A 182 9.67 -3.54 35.45
C GLU A 182 11.19 -3.59 35.35
N SER A 183 11.74 -3.75 34.15
CA SER A 183 13.18 -3.83 33.94
C SER A 183 13.61 -3.23 32.60
N ALA A 184 14.89 -2.86 32.55
CA ALA A 184 15.60 -2.48 31.33
C ALA A 184 16.82 -3.38 31.12
N GLU A 185 17.05 -3.75 29.88
CA GLU A 185 18.20 -4.53 29.42
C GLU A 185 18.84 -3.73 28.29
N ARG A 186 20.15 -3.47 28.36
CA ARG A 186 20.89 -2.84 27.25
C ARG A 186 21.27 -3.89 26.23
N LEU A 187 21.11 -3.58 24.95
CA LEU A 187 21.45 -4.49 23.86
C LEU A 187 21.77 -3.70 22.58
N LEU A 188 22.31 -4.41 21.59
CA LEU A 188 22.47 -3.89 20.24
C LEU A 188 21.23 -4.26 19.42
N ILE A 189 20.52 -3.26 18.90
CA ILE A 189 19.35 -3.45 18.02
C ILE A 189 19.72 -2.88 16.66
N GLU A 190 19.78 -3.72 15.64
CA GLU A 190 20.10 -3.29 14.26
C GLU A 190 21.42 -2.51 14.16
N GLY A 191 22.41 -2.85 14.99
CA GLY A 191 23.71 -2.16 15.02
C GLY A 191 23.72 -0.85 15.80
N HIS A 192 22.62 -0.48 16.45
CA HIS A 192 22.52 0.70 17.31
C HIS A 192 22.45 0.31 18.79
N ASP A 193 23.07 1.14 19.65
CA ASP A 193 22.85 1.06 21.09
C ASP A 193 21.35 1.23 21.38
N GLY A 194 20.81 0.22 22.05
CA GLY A 194 19.39 0.11 22.32
C GLY A 194 19.10 -0.44 23.71
N VAL A 195 17.83 -0.34 24.07
CA VAL A 195 17.30 -0.81 25.35
C VAL A 195 16.02 -1.57 25.11
N ARG A 196 15.91 -2.71 25.79
CA ARG A 196 14.71 -3.50 25.88
C ARG A 196 14.11 -3.31 27.26
N LEU A 197 12.90 -2.79 27.27
CA LEU A 197 12.10 -2.71 28.47
C LEU A 197 11.19 -3.93 28.52
N ARG A 198 11.10 -4.56 29.69
CA ARG A 198 10.12 -5.60 29.98
C ARG A 198 9.15 -5.06 31.00
N GLY A 199 7.87 -5.33 30.79
CA GLY A 199 6.79 -4.85 31.61
C GLY A 199 5.67 -5.86 31.72
N ARG A 200 4.67 -5.49 32.51
CA ARG A 200 3.42 -6.24 32.67
C ARG A 200 2.24 -5.35 32.33
N THR A 201 1.18 -5.99 31.85
CA THR A 201 -0.13 -5.40 31.60
C THR A 201 -1.12 -6.06 32.55
N ASP A 202 -2.39 -5.66 32.50
CA ASP A 202 -3.44 -6.38 33.24
C ASP A 202 -3.67 -7.82 32.72
N ILE A 203 -3.22 -8.10 31.49
CA ILE A 203 -3.47 -9.35 30.77
C ILE A 203 -2.25 -10.27 30.74
N GLY A 204 -1.04 -9.71 30.63
CA GLY A 204 0.16 -10.50 30.39
C GLY A 204 1.44 -9.67 30.37
N GLU A 205 2.37 -10.07 29.51
CA GLU A 205 3.67 -9.42 29.39
C GLU A 205 3.65 -8.35 28.30
N ALA A 206 4.47 -7.32 28.50
CA ALA A 206 4.75 -6.31 27.50
C ALA A 206 6.25 -6.13 27.33
N ARG A 207 6.65 -5.77 26.11
CA ARG A 207 8.02 -5.53 25.75
C ARG A 207 8.14 -4.33 24.82
N LEU A 208 9.16 -3.51 25.04
CA LEU A 208 9.45 -2.35 24.22
C LEU A 208 10.94 -2.28 23.93
N ASP A 209 11.29 -2.41 22.67
CA ASP A 209 12.65 -2.25 22.17
C ASP A 209 12.81 -0.81 21.62
N LEU A 210 13.80 -0.10 22.15
CA LEU A 210 14.13 1.29 21.85
C LEU A 210 15.55 1.36 21.27
N ALA A 211 15.76 2.05 20.15
CA ALA A 211 17.09 2.24 19.58
C ALA A 211 17.19 3.55 18.81
N GLY A 212 18.33 4.24 18.91
CA GLY A 212 18.53 5.56 18.29
C GLY A 212 17.54 6.62 18.77
N GLY A 213 17.08 6.50 20.03
CA GLY A 213 16.07 7.40 20.61
C GLY A 213 14.66 7.25 20.03
N ARG A 214 14.37 6.15 19.33
CA ARG A 214 13.06 5.86 18.71
C ARG A 214 12.53 4.52 19.17
N VAL A 215 11.21 4.35 19.11
CA VAL A 215 10.57 3.05 19.27
C VAL A 215 10.94 2.20 18.05
N ARG A 216 11.39 0.97 18.28
CA ARG A 216 11.65 -0.01 17.21
C ARG A 216 10.64 -1.13 17.21
N ARG A 217 10.29 -1.63 18.39
CA ARG A 217 9.33 -2.70 18.52
C ARG A 217 8.56 -2.59 19.83
N PHE A 218 7.25 -2.76 19.78
CA PHE A 218 6.41 -2.92 20.95
C PHE A 218 5.64 -4.23 20.82
N GLU A 219 5.56 -5.00 21.90
CA GLU A 219 4.81 -6.25 21.95
C GLU A 219 4.00 -6.27 23.24
N ALA A 220 2.77 -6.76 23.16
CA ALA A 220 1.93 -6.99 24.34
C ALA A 220 0.87 -8.05 24.06
N ASP A 221 0.47 -8.76 25.10
CA ASP A 221 -0.72 -9.61 25.08
C ASP A 221 -1.99 -8.73 25.15
N LEU A 222 -2.95 -9.00 24.27
CA LEU A 222 -4.21 -8.25 24.18
C LEU A 222 -5.37 -8.92 24.92
N ASP A 223 -5.34 -10.25 25.02
CA ASP A 223 -6.36 -11.03 25.73
C ASP A 223 -5.74 -12.23 26.47
N THR A 224 -6.54 -12.84 27.34
CA THR A 224 -6.15 -14.03 28.09
C THR A 224 -6.14 -15.31 27.24
N GLU A 225 -6.66 -15.25 26.01
CA GLU A 225 -6.70 -16.38 25.08
C GLU A 225 -5.37 -16.56 24.33
N GLY A 226 -4.51 -15.55 24.36
CA GLY A 226 -3.15 -15.59 23.80
C GLY A 226 -2.99 -14.77 22.52
N THR A 227 -3.92 -13.83 22.22
CA THR A 227 -3.73 -12.89 21.12
C THR A 227 -2.61 -11.91 21.47
N ARG A 228 -1.62 -11.80 20.59
CA ARG A 228 -0.46 -10.93 20.77
C ARG A 228 -0.42 -9.81 19.72
N LEU A 229 -0.26 -8.59 20.19
CA LEU A 229 0.03 -7.41 19.38
C LEU A 229 1.53 -7.23 19.23
N ILE A 230 1.99 -7.03 17.99
CA ILE A 230 3.37 -6.71 17.67
C ILE A 230 3.35 -5.47 16.78
N ILE A 231 4.04 -4.41 17.19
CA ILE A 231 4.21 -3.16 16.45
C ILE A 231 5.69 -3.02 16.15
N GLU A 232 6.04 -2.93 14.88
CA GLU A 232 7.40 -2.67 14.42
C GLU A 232 7.45 -1.28 13.78
N CYS A 233 8.50 -0.52 14.10
CA CYS A 233 8.65 0.87 13.67
C CYS A 233 10.01 1.02 13.00
N GLU A 234 9.99 1.33 11.70
CA GLU A 234 11.17 1.64 10.89
C GLU A 234 11.24 3.15 10.70
N PRO A 235 12.13 3.87 11.42
CA PRO A 235 12.26 5.31 11.28
C PRO A 235 12.90 5.67 9.93
N PHE A 236 12.41 6.73 9.30
CA PHE A 236 12.99 7.30 8.09
C PHE A 236 13.03 8.83 8.18
N ASP A 237 13.63 9.48 7.18
CA ASP A 237 13.73 10.94 7.14
C ASP A 237 12.32 11.56 7.00
N PRO A 238 11.92 12.48 7.91
CA PRO A 238 10.59 13.07 7.83
C PRO A 238 10.36 13.95 6.59
N GLY A 239 11.41 14.48 5.96
CA GLY A 239 11.28 15.48 4.89
C GLY A 239 10.77 16.83 5.41
N ASP A 240 10.30 17.70 4.51
CA ASP A 240 9.76 19.02 4.87
C ASP A 240 8.28 18.92 5.30
N PRO A 241 7.93 19.30 6.55
CA PRO A 241 6.53 19.34 7.00
C PRO A 241 5.59 20.20 6.17
N ALA A 242 6.10 21.19 5.42
CA ALA A 242 5.27 22.01 4.54
C ALA A 242 4.64 21.19 3.40
N GLU A 243 5.30 20.11 2.97
CA GLU A 243 4.83 19.21 1.90
C GLU A 243 3.80 18.18 2.39
N TRP A 244 3.57 18.08 3.71
CA TRP A 244 2.69 17.05 4.27
C TRP A 244 1.21 17.42 4.21
N VAL A 245 0.88 18.65 3.81
CA VAL A 245 -0.49 19.16 3.74
C VAL A 245 -1.26 18.45 2.63
N LEU A 246 -2.55 18.22 2.85
CA LEU A 246 -3.42 17.69 1.81
C LEU A 246 -3.80 18.79 0.83
N GLU A 247 -3.56 18.55 -0.45
CA GLU A 247 -4.10 19.38 -1.53
C GLU A 247 -5.61 19.15 -1.64
N VAL A 248 -6.39 20.10 -1.11
CA VAL A 248 -7.86 20.04 -1.13
C VAL A 248 -8.49 21.01 -2.13
N GLU A 249 -7.69 21.88 -2.76
CA GLU A 249 -8.18 22.84 -3.74
C GLU A 249 -8.80 22.11 -4.96
N GLY A 250 -9.98 22.55 -5.38
CA GLY A 250 -10.74 21.89 -6.45
C GLY A 250 -11.44 20.58 -6.06
N ARG A 251 -11.22 20.07 -4.84
CA ARG A 251 -11.93 18.88 -4.34
C ARG A 251 -13.28 19.27 -3.74
N ARG A 252 -14.26 18.39 -3.89
CA ARG A 252 -15.58 18.51 -3.26
C ARG A 252 -15.54 17.88 -1.86
N MET A 253 -15.95 18.65 -0.86
CA MET A 253 -16.07 18.14 0.51
C MET A 253 -17.18 17.09 0.61
N VAL A 254 -16.92 16.02 1.36
CA VAL A 254 -17.91 15.02 1.81
C VAL A 254 -18.03 15.04 3.33
N ASP A 255 -19.15 14.56 3.85
CA ASP A 255 -19.48 14.75 5.28
C ASP A 255 -18.87 13.69 6.22
N ARG A 256 -18.34 12.60 5.68
CA ARG A 256 -17.85 11.45 6.47
C ARG A 256 -16.75 10.67 5.77
N LEU A 257 -15.87 10.03 6.55
CA LEU A 257 -14.76 9.22 6.02
C LEU A 257 -15.24 8.09 5.09
N GLU A 258 -16.39 7.49 5.36
CA GLU A 258 -16.93 6.39 4.53
C GLU A 258 -17.39 6.85 3.16
N ALA A 259 -17.63 8.15 2.97
CA ALA A 259 -17.96 8.74 1.68
C ALA A 259 -16.73 8.94 0.79
N LEU A 260 -15.52 8.87 1.36
CA LEU A 260 -14.30 8.73 0.59
C LEU A 260 -14.27 7.34 -0.04
N ARG A 261 -14.51 7.30 -1.34
CA ARG A 261 -14.48 6.08 -2.14
C ARG A 261 -13.45 6.29 -3.23
N PRO A 262 -12.72 5.23 -3.66
CA PRO A 262 -12.03 5.32 -4.93
C PRO A 262 -13.08 5.69 -5.98
N LEU A 263 -12.74 6.60 -6.89
CA LEU A 263 -13.60 6.78 -8.05
C LEU A 263 -13.68 5.42 -8.76
N GLY A 264 -14.88 5.04 -9.20
CA GLY A 264 -15.01 3.91 -10.11
C GLY A 264 -14.46 4.28 -11.48
N ALA A 265 -13.99 3.29 -12.24
CA ALA A 265 -13.75 3.47 -13.67
C ALA A 265 -15.03 4.04 -14.32
N ARG A 266 -14.91 5.23 -14.93
CA ARG A 266 -15.99 5.87 -15.68
C ARG A 266 -16.13 5.28 -17.09
N VAL A 267 -15.08 4.64 -17.58
CA VAL A 267 -15.06 3.93 -18.86
C VAL A 267 -15.04 2.43 -18.59
N ARG A 268 -15.97 1.69 -19.18
CA ARG A 268 -16.17 0.25 -18.92
C ARG A 268 -15.74 -0.63 -20.09
N VAL A 269 -15.43 -1.89 -19.80
CA VAL A 269 -15.33 -2.93 -20.82
C VAL A 269 -16.64 -2.97 -21.62
N GLY A 270 -16.54 -3.00 -22.95
CA GLY A 270 -17.66 -2.91 -23.88
C GLY A 270 -17.95 -1.49 -24.39
N GLU A 271 -17.41 -0.44 -23.76
CA GLU A 271 -17.52 0.93 -24.25
C GLU A 271 -16.41 1.24 -25.29
N ARG A 272 -16.60 2.30 -26.07
CA ARG A 272 -15.55 2.79 -26.98
C ARG A 272 -14.49 3.58 -26.21
N LEU A 273 -13.23 3.29 -26.49
CA LEU A 273 -12.11 4.10 -26.03
C LEU A 273 -12.28 5.53 -26.59
N PRO A 274 -12.23 6.57 -25.74
CA PRO A 274 -12.20 7.94 -26.20
C PRO A 274 -11.07 8.14 -27.22
N ARG A 275 -11.30 8.99 -28.22
CA ARG A 275 -10.27 9.34 -29.20
C ARG A 275 -9.06 9.95 -28.47
N ILE A 276 -7.89 9.35 -28.67
CA ILE A 276 -6.63 9.84 -28.10
C ILE A 276 -5.76 10.35 -29.25
N GLU A 277 -5.47 11.63 -29.23
CA GLU A 277 -4.50 12.25 -30.14
C GLU A 277 -3.11 12.08 -29.54
N MET A 278 -2.24 11.39 -30.27
CA MET A 278 -0.88 11.10 -29.87
C MET A 278 0.08 11.71 -30.87
N LEU A 279 1.29 11.97 -30.39
CA LEU A 279 2.43 12.40 -31.16
C LEU A 279 3.52 11.37 -30.94
N THR A 280 4.12 10.88 -32.01
CA THR A 280 5.38 10.14 -31.91
C THR A 280 6.44 11.04 -31.29
N VAL A 281 7.17 10.56 -30.28
CA VAL A 281 8.23 11.35 -29.62
C VAL A 281 9.32 11.76 -30.62
N ASP A 282 9.64 10.87 -31.58
CA ASP A 282 10.74 11.06 -32.52
C ASP A 282 10.35 11.89 -33.76
N THR A 283 9.18 11.65 -34.36
CA THR A 283 8.80 12.25 -35.66
C THR A 283 7.74 13.34 -35.55
N GLN A 284 7.17 13.57 -34.37
CA GLN A 284 6.01 14.44 -34.14
C GLN A 284 4.81 14.19 -35.08
N GLU A 285 4.71 12.98 -35.66
CA GLU A 285 3.56 12.58 -36.46
C GLU A 285 2.36 12.34 -35.55
N GLU A 286 1.21 12.88 -35.96
CA GLU A 286 -0.05 12.73 -35.25
C GLU A 286 -0.65 11.35 -35.51
N LEU A 287 -0.89 10.58 -34.45
CA LEU A 287 -1.48 9.26 -34.51
C LEU A 287 -2.70 9.20 -33.59
N VAL A 288 -3.80 8.61 -34.08
CA VAL A 288 -5.08 8.60 -33.37
C VAL A 288 -5.43 7.19 -32.92
N LEU A 289 -5.50 6.96 -31.60
CA LEU A 289 -6.13 5.77 -31.04
C LEU A 289 -7.65 5.97 -30.96
N GLY A 290 -8.40 4.92 -31.29
CA GLY A 290 -9.88 4.95 -31.30
C GLY A 290 -10.49 5.61 -32.55
N GLY A 291 -9.74 5.63 -33.67
CA GLY A 291 -10.18 6.19 -34.96
C GLY A 291 -11.33 5.45 -35.64
N ASP A 292 -11.83 6.04 -36.74
CA ASP A 292 -13.08 5.70 -37.43
C ASP A 292 -13.06 4.25 -37.97
N PRO A 293 -14.04 3.38 -37.63
CA PRO A 293 -14.11 1.98 -38.05
C PRO A 293 -14.16 1.73 -39.57
N ASP A 294 -14.38 2.78 -40.38
CA ASP A 294 -14.54 2.67 -41.83
C ASP A 294 -13.21 2.62 -42.60
N ALA A 295 -12.06 2.69 -41.91
CA ALA A 295 -10.74 2.44 -42.50
C ALA A 295 -10.44 0.92 -42.71
N GLY A 296 -11.26 0.26 -43.52
CA GLY A 296 -10.76 -0.69 -44.53
C GLY A 296 -10.03 -1.99 -44.14
N LEU A 297 -10.26 -2.60 -42.96
CA LEU A 297 -9.74 -3.96 -42.67
C LEU A 297 -10.86 -4.99 -42.52
N ALA A 298 -11.50 -5.34 -43.65
CA ALA A 298 -12.50 -6.40 -43.68
C ALA A 298 -11.89 -7.78 -43.33
N GLY A 299 -12.31 -8.37 -42.20
CA GLY A 299 -12.31 -9.82 -42.01
C GLY A 299 -11.36 -10.43 -40.97
N LYS A 300 -10.57 -9.64 -40.22
CA LYS A 300 -9.76 -10.14 -39.08
C LYS A 300 -10.03 -9.32 -37.84
N SER A 301 -10.48 -9.94 -36.75
CA SER A 301 -10.61 -9.29 -35.45
C SER A 301 -9.23 -9.15 -34.81
N ARG A 302 -8.66 -7.95 -34.86
CA ARG A 302 -7.43 -7.63 -34.15
C ARG A 302 -7.77 -7.05 -32.79
N LEU A 303 -6.98 -7.43 -31.79
CA LEU A 303 -6.98 -6.85 -30.46
C LEU A 303 -5.69 -6.06 -30.32
N HIS A 304 -5.77 -4.82 -29.89
CA HIS A 304 -4.64 -3.93 -29.67
C HIS A 304 -4.47 -3.73 -28.17
N ALA A 305 -3.23 -3.82 -27.68
CA ALA A 305 -2.89 -3.55 -26.28
C ALA A 305 -2.11 -2.25 -26.19
N VAL A 306 -2.58 -1.33 -25.36
CA VAL A 306 -1.98 -0.01 -25.16
C VAL A 306 -1.67 0.15 -23.68
N LEU A 307 -0.40 0.41 -23.36
CA LEU A 307 0.02 0.74 -22.00
C LEU A 307 0.09 2.26 -21.87
N LEU A 308 -0.83 2.79 -21.07
CA LEU A 308 -0.98 4.20 -20.74
C LEU A 308 -0.16 4.50 -19.48
N LEU A 309 0.76 5.47 -19.53
CA LEU A 309 1.64 5.84 -18.41
C LEU A 309 1.45 7.32 -18.05
N ARG A 310 1.34 7.63 -16.76
CA ARG A 310 1.46 9.02 -16.26
C ARG A 310 2.91 9.47 -16.33
N ASP A 311 3.12 10.78 -16.48
CA ASP A 311 4.44 11.38 -16.57
C ASP A 311 5.18 11.47 -15.23
N ASP A 312 4.44 11.37 -14.13
CA ASP A 312 4.95 11.39 -12.76
C ASP A 312 5.34 10.00 -12.20
N ALA A 313 5.21 8.94 -13.02
CA ALA A 313 5.64 7.60 -12.63
C ALA A 313 7.18 7.53 -12.46
N PRO A 314 7.73 7.01 -11.36
CA PRO A 314 9.17 6.79 -11.22
C PRO A 314 9.71 5.85 -12.31
N ALA A 315 10.88 6.16 -12.87
CA ALA A 315 11.48 5.37 -13.95
C ALA A 315 11.64 3.86 -13.61
N ALA A 316 12.04 3.54 -12.38
CA ALA A 316 12.18 2.17 -11.92
C ALA A 316 10.83 1.43 -11.84
N GLU A 317 9.76 2.14 -11.48
CA GLU A 317 8.38 1.61 -11.48
C GLU A 317 7.92 1.35 -12.92
N THR A 318 8.18 2.30 -13.84
CA THR A 318 7.89 2.12 -15.27
C THR A 318 8.61 0.90 -15.85
N GLU A 319 9.89 0.70 -15.56
CA GLU A 319 10.65 -0.47 -16.03
C GLU A 319 10.02 -1.78 -15.58
N ALA A 320 9.66 -1.89 -14.30
CA ALA A 320 9.01 -3.07 -13.74
C ALA A 320 7.65 -3.35 -14.42
N ILE A 321 6.85 -2.30 -14.61
CA ILE A 321 5.53 -2.40 -15.27
C ILE A 321 5.69 -2.85 -16.72
N VAL A 322 6.58 -2.22 -17.50
CA VAL A 322 6.78 -2.56 -18.92
C VAL A 322 7.29 -3.99 -19.08
N ALA A 323 8.25 -4.41 -18.24
CA ALA A 323 8.77 -5.77 -18.26
C ALA A 323 7.65 -6.80 -17.98
N SER A 324 6.81 -6.54 -16.96
CA SER A 324 5.68 -7.39 -16.63
C SER A 324 4.65 -7.48 -17.75
N VAL A 325 4.29 -6.35 -18.37
CA VAL A 325 3.33 -6.31 -19.49
C VAL A 325 3.85 -7.10 -20.69
N LEU A 326 5.11 -6.91 -21.08
CA LEU A 326 5.69 -7.61 -22.22
C LEU A 326 5.81 -9.12 -21.99
N ALA A 327 6.19 -9.53 -20.78
CA ALA A 327 6.19 -10.94 -20.38
C ALA A 327 4.77 -11.54 -20.46
N GLY A 328 3.78 -10.88 -19.85
CA GLY A 328 2.38 -11.32 -19.88
C GLY A 328 1.77 -11.36 -21.27
N MET A 329 2.09 -10.39 -22.13
CA MET A 329 1.69 -10.39 -23.54
C MET A 329 2.32 -11.53 -24.33
N THR A 330 3.60 -11.84 -24.07
CA THR A 330 4.28 -12.98 -24.70
C THR A 330 3.62 -14.30 -24.31
N GLU A 331 3.28 -14.46 -23.04
CA GLU A 331 2.53 -15.62 -22.54
C GLU A 331 1.12 -15.71 -23.14
N CYS A 332 0.39 -14.60 -23.18
CA CYS A 332 -0.94 -14.52 -23.79
C CYS A 332 -0.87 -14.91 -25.28
N ARG A 333 0.12 -14.42 -26.04
CA ARG A 333 0.33 -14.83 -27.44
C ARG A 333 0.56 -16.33 -27.58
N ARG A 334 1.39 -16.93 -26.70
CA ARG A 334 1.62 -18.38 -26.70
C ARG A 334 0.33 -19.15 -26.39
N GLU A 335 -0.44 -18.67 -25.42
CA GLU A 335 -1.72 -19.29 -25.05
C GLU A 335 -2.75 -19.19 -26.18
N LEU A 336 -2.91 -18.03 -26.80
CA LEU A 336 -3.78 -17.85 -27.95
C LEU A 336 -3.36 -18.73 -29.14
N LEU A 337 -2.06 -18.91 -29.36
CA LEU A 337 -1.56 -19.82 -30.39
C LEU A 337 -1.89 -21.28 -30.05
N ARG A 338 -1.66 -21.72 -28.81
CA ARG A 338 -2.01 -23.07 -28.34
C ARG A 338 -3.52 -23.32 -28.46
N GLY A 339 -4.35 -22.43 -27.93
CA GLY A 339 -5.80 -22.58 -28.02
C GLY A 339 -6.33 -22.53 -29.45
N ARG A 340 -5.64 -21.85 -30.38
CA ARG A 340 -5.95 -21.92 -31.82
C ARG A 340 -5.61 -23.28 -32.43
N ILE A 341 -4.49 -23.88 -32.04
CA ILE A 341 -4.10 -25.23 -32.48
C ILE A 341 -5.10 -26.26 -31.93
N ASP A 342 -5.51 -26.10 -30.68
CA ASP A 342 -6.47 -26.97 -29.99
C ASP A 342 -7.94 -26.74 -30.43
N GLY A 343 -8.21 -25.72 -31.26
CA GLY A 343 -9.56 -25.37 -31.69
C GLY A 343 -10.42 -24.63 -30.65
N ARG A 344 -9.86 -24.27 -29.49
CA ARG A 344 -10.53 -23.47 -28.44
C ARG A 344 -10.78 -22.02 -28.86
N TYR A 345 -9.92 -21.46 -29.70
CA TYR A 345 -10.03 -20.06 -30.15
C TYR A 345 -10.26 -19.95 -31.65
N ALA A 346 -11.07 -18.96 -32.05
CA ALA A 346 -11.31 -18.67 -33.46
C ALA A 346 -9.99 -18.33 -34.18
N LYS A 347 -9.76 -18.93 -35.36
CA LYS A 347 -8.56 -18.71 -36.20
C LYS A 347 -8.30 -17.23 -36.57
N ARG A 348 -9.23 -16.32 -36.29
CA ARG A 348 -9.19 -14.91 -36.69
C ARG A 348 -8.72 -13.96 -35.59
N VAL A 349 -8.60 -14.39 -34.33
CA VAL A 349 -8.10 -13.52 -33.26
C VAL A 349 -6.58 -13.37 -33.40
N ARG A 350 -6.11 -12.12 -33.44
CA ARG A 350 -4.69 -11.77 -33.35
C ARG A 350 -4.52 -10.64 -32.34
N LEU A 351 -3.68 -10.85 -31.34
CA LEU A 351 -3.21 -9.79 -30.46
C LEU A 351 -2.08 -9.05 -31.18
N VAL A 352 -2.34 -7.80 -31.53
CA VAL A 352 -1.42 -6.86 -32.19
C VAL A 352 -0.58 -6.14 -31.12
N ASP A 353 0.59 -5.66 -31.53
CA ASP A 353 1.70 -5.17 -30.71
C ASP A 353 1.34 -4.19 -29.59
N LEU A 354 2.20 -4.15 -28.57
CA LEU A 354 2.07 -3.26 -27.42
C LEU A 354 2.49 -1.85 -27.82
N VAL A 355 1.60 -0.88 -27.72
CA VAL A 355 2.00 0.53 -27.88
C VAL A 355 2.16 1.15 -26.50
N GLY A 356 3.34 1.71 -26.23
CA GLY A 356 3.60 2.51 -25.04
C GLY A 356 3.18 3.93 -25.28
N VAL A 357 2.35 4.48 -24.39
CA VAL A 357 1.91 5.86 -24.51
C VAL A 357 2.10 6.58 -23.18
N ILE A 358 2.88 7.65 -23.22
CA ILE A 358 3.27 8.44 -22.07
C ILE A 358 2.52 9.76 -22.12
N GLN A 359 1.95 10.16 -20.99
CA GLN A 359 1.40 11.49 -20.86
C GLN A 359 2.50 12.55 -21.01
N ALA A 360 2.23 13.59 -21.79
CA ALA A 360 3.02 14.80 -21.80
C ALA A 360 2.16 15.94 -21.26
N GLU A 361 2.46 16.44 -20.07
CA GLU A 361 1.94 17.74 -19.64
C GLU A 361 2.59 18.87 -20.44
N THR A 362 2.13 20.12 -20.29
CA THR A 362 2.64 21.31 -21.01
C THR A 362 3.61 22.16 -20.18
N SER A 363 4.08 21.66 -19.03
CA SER A 363 4.97 22.35 -18.08
C SER A 363 6.47 22.27 -18.42
N GLY A 364 7.33 23.08 -17.78
CA GLY A 364 8.78 23.01 -18.00
C GLY A 364 9.38 21.63 -17.65
N GLY A 365 10.34 21.14 -18.45
CA GLY A 365 11.08 19.89 -18.20
C GLY A 365 10.42 18.60 -18.69
N ILE A 366 9.36 18.68 -19.51
CA ILE A 366 8.68 17.51 -20.08
C ILE A 366 9.63 16.62 -20.89
N LEU A 367 10.49 17.23 -21.73
CA LEU A 367 11.33 16.46 -22.65
C LEU A 367 12.29 15.54 -21.89
N ASP A 368 12.89 16.01 -20.80
CA ASP A 368 13.78 15.19 -19.98
C ASP A 368 13.03 14.04 -19.31
N ARG A 369 11.80 14.29 -18.81
CA ARG A 369 10.95 13.25 -18.23
C ARG A 369 10.51 12.23 -19.29
N LEU A 370 10.00 12.68 -20.44
CA LEU A 370 9.61 11.81 -21.56
C LEU A 370 10.78 10.96 -22.05
N ASN A 371 11.96 11.55 -22.20
CA ASN A 371 13.16 10.82 -22.60
C ASN A 371 13.54 9.78 -21.55
N THR A 372 13.52 10.14 -20.27
CA THR A 372 13.80 9.18 -19.17
C THR A 372 12.83 8.01 -19.19
N GLN A 373 11.54 8.26 -19.42
CA GLN A 373 10.51 7.23 -19.50
C GLN A 373 10.61 6.39 -20.78
N ALA A 374 10.95 7.00 -21.91
CA ALA A 374 11.19 6.30 -23.17
C ALA A 374 12.44 5.40 -23.06
N GLU A 375 13.51 5.88 -22.43
CA GLU A 375 14.70 5.08 -22.13
C GLU A 375 14.36 3.90 -21.19
N ALA A 376 13.60 4.14 -20.13
CA ALA A 376 13.07 3.09 -19.25
C ALA A 376 12.27 2.04 -20.03
N TRP A 377 11.35 2.47 -20.90
CA TRP A 377 10.60 1.60 -21.79
C TRP A 377 11.50 0.76 -22.69
N HIS A 378 12.44 1.39 -23.40
CA HIS A 378 13.35 0.71 -24.32
C HIS A 378 14.28 -0.28 -23.60
N ARG A 379 14.78 0.07 -22.40
CA ARG A 379 15.56 -0.86 -21.56
C ARG A 379 14.76 -2.08 -21.16
N ALA A 380 13.55 -1.88 -20.65
CA ALA A 380 12.65 -2.98 -20.28
C ALA A 380 12.29 -3.83 -21.50
N ALA A 381 11.94 -3.20 -22.62
CA ALA A 381 11.59 -3.90 -23.86
C ALA A 381 12.75 -4.70 -24.45
N GLY A 382 13.96 -4.15 -24.46
CA GLY A 382 15.17 -4.85 -24.92
C GLY A 382 15.56 -6.05 -24.05
N SER A 383 15.06 -6.13 -22.81
CA SER A 383 15.28 -7.30 -21.94
C SER A 383 14.35 -8.49 -22.27
N VAL A 384 13.21 -8.22 -22.93
CA VAL A 384 12.17 -9.23 -23.21
C VAL A 384 12.05 -9.55 -24.70
N LEU A 385 12.21 -8.56 -25.57
CA LEU A 385 11.99 -8.65 -27.01
C LEU A 385 13.29 -8.40 -27.81
N PRO A 386 13.40 -8.97 -29.03
CA PRO A 386 14.43 -8.57 -29.97
C PRO A 386 14.32 -7.07 -30.31
N ALA A 387 15.45 -6.40 -30.55
CA ALA A 387 15.50 -4.95 -30.81
C ALA A 387 14.55 -4.50 -31.95
N GLU A 388 14.39 -5.31 -32.99
CA GLU A 388 13.53 -5.03 -34.16
C GLU A 388 12.02 -5.10 -33.84
N SER A 389 11.64 -5.62 -32.67
CA SER A 389 10.26 -5.81 -32.24
C SER A 389 9.82 -4.80 -31.17
N VAL A 390 10.70 -3.86 -30.79
CA VAL A 390 10.39 -2.84 -29.80
C VAL A 390 9.47 -1.80 -30.44
N SER A 391 8.22 -1.77 -29.98
CA SER A 391 7.24 -0.81 -30.46
C SER A 391 7.60 0.62 -30.04
N PRO A 392 7.22 1.63 -30.84
CA PRO A 392 7.52 3.03 -30.54
C PRO A 392 6.81 3.49 -29.27
N VAL A 393 7.44 4.43 -28.57
CA VAL A 393 6.85 5.17 -27.47
C VAL A 393 6.20 6.42 -28.03
N LEU A 394 4.92 6.60 -27.75
CA LEU A 394 4.13 7.76 -28.17
C LEU A 394 3.92 8.69 -26.97
N ALA A 395 3.87 9.99 -27.21
CA ALA A 395 3.43 10.98 -26.24
C ALA A 395 2.00 11.42 -26.57
N TRP A 396 1.16 11.76 -25.59
CA TRP A 396 -0.09 12.51 -25.84
C TRP A 396 -0.10 13.82 -25.07
N GLN A 397 -0.73 14.86 -25.62
CA GLN A 397 -0.65 16.22 -25.09
C GLN A 397 -1.95 16.79 -24.48
N ALA A 398 -3.09 16.10 -24.55
CA ALA A 398 -4.36 16.65 -24.02
C ALA A 398 -5.18 15.63 -23.21
N ASP A 399 -5.62 16.03 -22.01
CA ASP A 399 -6.52 15.28 -21.12
C ASP A 399 -6.07 13.86 -20.71
N GLY A 400 -4.78 13.55 -20.84
CA GLY A 400 -4.16 12.27 -20.49
C GLY A 400 -4.48 11.76 -19.10
N SER A 401 -4.23 12.59 -18.09
CA SER A 401 -4.56 12.25 -16.69
C SER A 401 -6.05 12.05 -16.52
N ARG A 402 -6.89 12.84 -17.21
CA ARG A 402 -8.35 12.65 -17.15
C ARG A 402 -8.78 11.34 -17.80
N LEU A 403 -8.11 10.88 -18.86
CA LEU A 403 -8.40 9.59 -19.48
C LEU A 403 -7.96 8.44 -18.59
N LEU A 404 -6.75 8.50 -18.05
CA LEU A 404 -6.25 7.53 -17.06
C LEU A 404 -7.17 7.48 -15.86
N ASP A 405 -7.57 8.63 -15.33
CA ASP A 405 -8.53 8.71 -14.23
C ASP A 405 -9.93 8.22 -14.63
N ARG A 406 -10.33 8.32 -15.90
CA ARG A 406 -11.59 7.75 -16.37
C ARG A 406 -11.52 6.23 -16.49
N LEU A 407 -10.37 5.67 -16.85
CA LEU A 407 -10.16 4.22 -17.02
C LEU A 407 -9.88 3.53 -15.68
N SER A 408 -9.02 4.11 -14.87
CA SER A 408 -8.67 3.65 -13.53
C SER A 408 -8.18 4.83 -12.68
N PRO A 409 -9.07 5.49 -11.93
CA PRO A 409 -8.74 6.57 -11.02
C PRO A 409 -7.52 6.32 -10.14
N GLY A 410 -6.57 7.25 -10.17
CA GLY A 410 -5.35 7.19 -9.35
C GLY A 410 -4.32 6.13 -9.75
N ALA A 411 -4.55 5.38 -10.84
CA ALA A 411 -3.51 4.51 -11.38
C ALA A 411 -2.43 5.35 -12.08
N ARG A 412 -1.16 5.02 -11.83
CA ARG A 412 -0.02 5.60 -12.56
C ARG A 412 0.14 5.01 -13.95
N ALA A 413 -0.34 3.79 -14.13
CA ALA A 413 -0.26 3.07 -15.39
C ALA A 413 -1.53 2.22 -15.59
N VAL A 414 -1.99 2.12 -16.83
CA VAL A 414 -3.16 1.30 -17.19
C VAL A 414 -2.91 0.59 -18.51
N LEU A 415 -3.03 -0.73 -18.51
CA LEU A 415 -3.06 -1.52 -19.73
C LEU A 415 -4.50 -1.61 -20.24
N VAL A 416 -4.73 -1.11 -21.45
CA VAL A 416 -6.03 -1.17 -22.12
C VAL A 416 -5.93 -2.09 -23.32
N MET A 417 -6.82 -3.07 -23.41
CA MET A 417 -7.02 -3.85 -24.64
C MET A 417 -8.29 -3.41 -25.32
N HIS A 418 -8.24 -3.15 -26.63
CA HIS A 418 -9.41 -2.79 -27.43
C HIS A 418 -9.42 -3.51 -28.78
N ASP A 419 -10.58 -3.60 -29.41
CA ASP A 419 -10.72 -4.15 -30.76
C ASP A 419 -10.55 -3.09 -31.86
N ASP A 420 -10.64 -3.52 -33.12
CA ASP A 420 -10.57 -2.64 -34.30
C ASP A 420 -11.68 -1.58 -34.36
N ARG A 421 -12.75 -1.72 -33.58
CA ARG A 421 -13.81 -0.71 -33.47
C ARG A 421 -13.56 0.27 -32.31
N GLY A 422 -12.38 0.18 -31.69
CA GLY A 422 -12.04 0.90 -30.47
C GLY A 422 -12.82 0.44 -29.25
N THR A 423 -13.51 -0.71 -29.30
CA THR A 423 -14.29 -1.21 -28.17
C THR A 423 -13.34 -1.82 -27.15
N ILE A 424 -13.42 -1.36 -25.91
CA ILE A 424 -12.58 -1.82 -24.81
C ILE A 424 -12.97 -3.26 -24.46
N ARG A 425 -11.96 -4.10 -24.35
CA ARG A 425 -12.06 -5.53 -24.06
C ARG A 425 -11.45 -5.89 -22.71
N ALA A 426 -10.42 -5.17 -22.29
CA ALA A 426 -9.86 -5.27 -20.95
C ALA A 426 -9.29 -3.92 -20.52
N VAL A 427 -9.35 -3.66 -19.22
CA VAL A 427 -8.67 -2.53 -18.55
C VAL A 427 -8.02 -3.11 -17.30
N LEU A 428 -6.71 -2.96 -17.19
CA LEU A 428 -5.94 -3.46 -16.06
C LEU A 428 -5.11 -2.29 -15.48
N PRO A 429 -5.40 -1.82 -14.25
CA PRO A 429 -4.47 -0.94 -13.55
C PRO A 429 -3.15 -1.67 -13.32
N MET A 430 -2.06 -0.96 -13.55
CA MET A 430 -0.71 -1.48 -13.44
C MET A 430 0.02 -0.79 -12.27
N GLU A 431 0.59 -1.62 -11.40
CA GLU A 431 1.49 -1.26 -10.30
C GLU A 431 2.82 -2.05 -10.48
N ALA A 432 3.91 -1.62 -9.84
CA ALA A 432 5.24 -2.25 -9.99
C ALA A 432 5.23 -3.76 -9.67
N GLU A 433 4.37 -4.18 -8.74
CA GLU A 433 4.23 -5.55 -8.26
C GLU A 433 3.25 -6.39 -9.10
N THR A 434 2.63 -5.81 -10.14
CA THR A 434 1.69 -6.54 -10.99
C THR A 434 2.41 -7.67 -11.71
N SER A 435 1.99 -8.91 -11.48
CA SER A 435 2.64 -10.08 -12.08
C SER A 435 2.32 -10.22 -13.57
N SER A 436 3.24 -10.81 -14.32
CA SER A 436 3.03 -11.13 -15.75
C SER A 436 1.86 -12.09 -15.95
N GLU A 437 1.58 -12.95 -14.96
CA GLU A 437 0.42 -13.84 -14.93
C GLU A 437 -0.90 -13.06 -14.87
N ALA A 438 -1.00 -12.06 -13.99
CA ALA A 438 -2.19 -11.20 -13.90
C ALA A 438 -2.43 -10.45 -15.22
N VAL A 439 -1.36 -9.98 -15.87
CA VAL A 439 -1.44 -9.38 -17.21
C VAL A 439 -1.97 -10.39 -18.23
N ARG A 440 -1.38 -11.59 -18.30
CA ARG A 440 -1.81 -12.66 -19.21
C ARG A 440 -3.30 -12.94 -19.04
N ASP A 441 -3.74 -13.16 -17.81
CA ASP A 441 -5.12 -13.54 -17.49
C ASP A 441 -6.11 -12.45 -17.88
N ALA A 442 -5.79 -11.19 -17.62
CA ALA A 442 -6.62 -10.06 -18.02
C ALA A 442 -6.75 -9.96 -19.56
N LEU A 443 -5.65 -10.17 -20.28
CA LEU A 443 -5.65 -10.13 -21.75
C LEU A 443 -6.41 -11.31 -22.35
N VAL A 444 -6.24 -12.52 -21.80
CA VAL A 444 -7.00 -13.70 -22.25
C VAL A 444 -8.48 -13.49 -21.97
N ALA A 445 -8.88 -13.01 -20.78
CA ALA A 445 -10.27 -12.76 -20.44
C ALA A 445 -10.98 -11.77 -21.38
N GLY A 446 -10.26 -10.80 -21.94
CA GLY A 446 -10.83 -9.86 -22.90
C GLY A 446 -10.94 -10.39 -24.34
N VAL A 447 -10.43 -11.58 -24.64
CA VAL A 447 -10.52 -12.18 -25.97
C VAL A 447 -11.95 -12.66 -26.24
N PRO A 448 -12.62 -12.18 -27.31
CA PRO A 448 -14.00 -12.58 -27.60
C PRO A 448 -14.16 -14.09 -27.82
N GLY A 449 -15.22 -14.67 -27.25
CA GLY A 449 -15.59 -16.07 -27.45
C GLY A 449 -14.95 -17.07 -26.49
N ILE A 450 -14.29 -16.61 -25.42
CA ILE A 450 -13.76 -17.48 -24.35
C ILE A 450 -14.80 -17.70 -23.22
N GLN A 451 -15.84 -16.87 -23.15
CA GLN A 451 -16.86 -16.91 -22.08
C GLN A 451 -18.24 -17.45 -22.53
N GLU A 452 -18.34 -18.10 -23.68
CA GLU A 452 -19.58 -18.79 -24.12
C GLU A 452 -19.49 -20.31 -23.99
#